data_AF-A0A1V1TQM7-F1
#
_entry.id   AF-A0A1V1TQM7-F1
#
_cell.length_a   1.000
_cell.length_b   1.000
_cell.length_c   1.000
_cell.angle_alpha   90.00
_cell.angle_beta   90.00
_cell.angle_gamma   90.00
#
_symmetry.space_group_name_H-M   'P 1'
#
loop_
_entity.id
_entity.type
_entity.pdbx_description
1 polymer ?
#
loop_
_entity_poly.entity_id
_entity_poly.type
_entity_poly.pdbx_seq_one_letter_code
_entity_poly.pdbx_strand_id
1 'polypeptide(L)'
;MLQTAGCNHVITMDLHASQIQGFFNVPVDNLYAEPSVLRYIRENLNGEDIVIVSPDAGGAKRATSIADRLDRGFALIHKERPRPNVVGRMVLVGDVVGKVAILVDDMADTCGTLAKAAATVRENGAREVIAIVTHGILSGDAINILNNSCLSQIVVTNTVPLGNKGELCKKLRVIDVSPTLAEAIRRTHNGESVSFLFNHAPT
;
A
#
# COMPACT_ATOMS: atom_id res chain seq x y z
N MET A 1 8.03 13.46 -22.56
CA MET A 1 9.38 12.95 -22.21
C MET A 1 9.53 11.48 -22.59
N LEU A 2 8.86 10.52 -21.93
CA LEU A 2 9.00 9.09 -22.23
C LEU A 2 8.68 8.73 -23.69
N GLN A 3 7.53 9.16 -24.21
CA GLN A 3 7.16 8.91 -25.61
C GLN A 3 8.10 9.62 -26.59
N THR A 4 8.50 10.85 -26.28
CA THR A 4 9.49 11.61 -27.07
C THR A 4 10.84 10.87 -27.15
N ALA A 5 11.20 10.14 -26.10
CA ALA A 5 12.41 9.31 -26.06
C ALA A 5 12.24 7.94 -26.78
N GLY A 6 11.08 7.64 -27.35
CA GLY A 6 10.82 6.41 -28.10
C GLY A 6 10.17 5.27 -27.31
N CYS A 7 9.69 5.52 -26.09
CA CYS A 7 8.92 4.52 -25.33
C CYS A 7 7.63 4.15 -26.07
N ASN A 8 7.44 2.86 -26.34
CA ASN A 8 6.31 2.28 -27.07
C ASN A 8 5.33 1.49 -26.18
N HIS A 9 5.70 1.20 -24.94
CA HIS A 9 4.89 0.52 -23.95
C HIS A 9 5.43 0.85 -22.54
N VAL A 10 4.53 1.10 -21.59
CA VAL A 10 4.87 1.30 -20.17
C VAL A 10 4.31 0.14 -19.34
N ILE A 11 5.17 -0.54 -18.58
CA ILE A 11 4.76 -1.44 -17.50
C ILE A 11 5.06 -0.73 -16.19
N THR A 12 4.07 -0.62 -15.31
CA THR A 12 4.19 0.05 -14.01
C THR A 12 3.40 -0.72 -12.95
N MET A 13 3.45 -0.28 -11.69
CA MET A 13 2.74 -0.91 -10.58
C MET A 13 2.09 0.15 -9.69
N ASP A 14 0.83 -0.07 -9.31
CA ASP A 14 0.02 0.75 -8.41
C ASP A 14 0.17 2.27 -8.62
N LEU A 15 -0.16 2.74 -9.83
CA LEU A 15 -0.29 4.17 -10.09
C LEU A 15 -1.15 4.86 -9.02
N HIS A 16 -0.64 5.96 -8.47
CA HIS A 16 -1.34 6.78 -7.46
C HIS A 16 -2.77 7.14 -7.89
N ALA A 17 -2.95 7.40 -9.18
CA ALA A 17 -4.25 7.56 -9.81
C ALA A 17 -4.32 6.76 -11.10
N SER A 18 -5.34 5.90 -11.23
CA SER A 18 -5.57 5.09 -12.45
C SER A 18 -5.67 5.92 -13.74
N GLN A 19 -6.13 7.17 -13.62
CA GLN A 19 -6.29 8.12 -14.72
C GLN A 19 -4.96 8.49 -15.40
N ILE A 20 -3.81 8.29 -14.73
CA ILE A 20 -2.49 8.55 -15.29
C ILE A 20 -2.25 7.71 -16.56
N GLN A 21 -2.89 6.54 -16.69
CA GLN A 21 -2.84 5.74 -17.92
C GLN A 21 -3.30 6.55 -19.15
N GLY A 22 -4.32 7.41 -18.98
CA GLY A 22 -4.84 8.26 -20.05
C GLY A 22 -3.91 9.41 -20.47
N PHE A 23 -2.78 9.61 -19.78
CA PHE A 23 -1.75 10.57 -20.18
C PHE A 23 -0.78 10.01 -21.23
N PHE A 24 -0.87 8.71 -21.54
CA PHE A 24 -0.04 8.05 -22.53
C PHE A 24 -0.88 7.71 -23.78
N ASN A 25 -0.28 7.94 -24.95
CA ASN A 25 -0.84 7.44 -26.23
C ASN A 25 -0.30 6.04 -26.60
N VAL A 26 0.57 5.47 -25.74
CA VAL A 26 1.08 4.11 -25.86
C VAL A 26 0.37 3.24 -24.81
N PRO A 27 0.31 1.90 -25.01
CA PRO A 27 -0.23 1.00 -24.00
C PRO A 27 0.44 1.21 -22.63
N VAL A 28 -0.34 1.04 -21.57
CA VAL A 28 0.14 1.10 -20.18
C VAL A 28 -0.42 -0.09 -19.42
N ASP A 29 0.43 -1.02 -19.05
CA ASP A 29 0.11 -2.11 -18.14
C ASP A 29 0.37 -1.66 -16.70
N ASN A 30 -0.68 -1.21 -16.02
CA ASN A 30 -0.63 -0.90 -14.59
C ASN A 30 -0.92 -2.16 -13.76
N LEU A 31 0.14 -2.80 -13.29
CA LEU A 31 0.08 -3.96 -12.40
C LEU A 31 -0.38 -3.53 -11.00
N TYR A 32 -0.84 -4.50 -10.21
CA TYR A 32 -1.30 -4.27 -8.83
C TYR A 32 -0.50 -5.15 -7.87
N ALA A 33 -0.05 -4.59 -6.75
CA ALA A 33 0.53 -5.39 -5.67
C ALA A 33 -0.53 -6.12 -4.84
N GLU A 34 -1.82 -5.80 -5.03
CA GLU A 34 -2.94 -6.35 -4.28
C GLU A 34 -2.92 -7.89 -4.17
N PRO A 35 -2.69 -8.69 -5.23
CA PRO A 35 -2.59 -10.14 -5.10
C PRO A 35 -1.45 -10.60 -4.19
N SER A 36 -0.30 -9.94 -4.25
CA SER A 36 0.87 -10.22 -3.39
C SER A 36 0.62 -9.80 -1.95
N VAL A 37 -0.09 -8.69 -1.73
CA VAL A 37 -0.52 -8.23 -0.40
C VAL A 37 -1.52 -9.20 0.22
N LEU A 38 -2.51 -9.67 -0.55
CA LEU A 38 -3.47 -10.67 -0.08
C LEU A 38 -2.79 -11.98 0.30
N ARG A 39 -1.85 -12.45 -0.51
CA ARG A 39 -1.01 -13.62 -0.19
C ARG A 39 -0.26 -13.39 1.12
N TYR A 40 0.41 -12.24 1.26
CA TYR A 40 1.15 -11.88 2.47
C TYR A 40 0.26 -11.91 3.72
N ILE A 41 -0.92 -11.28 3.67
CA ILE A 41 -1.86 -11.25 4.80
C ILE A 41 -2.33 -12.66 5.16
N ARG A 42 -2.70 -13.48 4.16
CA ARG A 42 -3.15 -14.86 4.38
C ARG A 42 -2.08 -15.77 4.96
N GLU A 43 -0.81 -15.56 4.61
CA GLU A 43 0.30 -16.39 5.08
C GLU A 43 0.80 -15.97 6.48
N ASN A 44 0.78 -14.67 6.79
CA ASN A 44 1.42 -14.13 8.00
C ASN A 44 0.44 -13.78 9.12
N LEU A 45 -0.83 -13.52 8.79
CA LEU A 45 -1.85 -13.06 9.73
C LEU A 45 -3.07 -14.00 9.76
N ASN A 46 -2.86 -15.28 9.38
CA ASN A 46 -3.93 -16.25 9.36
C ASN A 46 -4.50 -16.48 10.77
N GLY A 47 -5.83 -16.51 10.89
CA GLY A 47 -6.53 -16.72 12.16
C GLY A 47 -6.70 -15.47 13.03
N GLU A 48 -6.13 -14.33 12.63
CA GLU A 48 -6.33 -13.07 13.33
C GLU A 48 -7.67 -12.41 12.97
N ASP A 49 -8.29 -11.72 13.93
CA ASP A 49 -9.42 -10.84 13.66
C ASP A 49 -8.90 -9.51 13.11
N ILE A 50 -8.89 -9.41 11.78
CA ILE A 50 -8.29 -8.30 11.05
C ILE A 50 -9.35 -7.31 10.53
N VAL A 51 -8.96 -6.03 10.49
CA VAL A 51 -9.72 -4.94 9.86
C VAL A 51 -8.79 -4.16 8.93
N ILE A 52 -9.23 -3.93 7.69
CA ILE A 52 -8.47 -3.16 6.71
C ILE A 52 -8.83 -1.68 6.88
N VAL A 53 -7.83 -0.83 7.03
CA VAL A 53 -8.01 0.58 7.32
C VAL A 53 -7.41 1.43 6.21
N SER A 54 -8.18 2.34 5.65
CA SER A 54 -7.65 3.38 4.76
C SER A 54 -7.18 4.59 5.56
N PRO A 55 -5.94 5.07 5.38
CA PRO A 55 -5.40 6.22 6.12
C PRO A 55 -6.03 7.56 5.70
N ASP A 56 -6.68 7.60 4.53
CA ASP A 56 -7.45 8.74 4.05
C ASP A 56 -8.62 8.33 3.13
N ALA A 57 -9.42 9.31 2.69
CA ALA A 57 -10.55 9.09 1.79
C ALA A 57 -10.15 8.65 0.37
N GLY A 58 -8.94 8.99 -0.09
CA GLY A 58 -8.45 8.62 -1.43
C GLY A 58 -8.17 7.13 -1.54
N GLY A 59 -7.61 6.53 -0.49
CA GLY A 59 -7.32 5.10 -0.41
C GLY A 59 -8.53 4.18 -0.18
N ALA A 60 -9.73 4.74 0.05
CA ALA A 60 -10.89 3.96 0.49
C ALA A 60 -11.26 2.80 -0.47
N LYS A 61 -11.20 3.04 -1.79
CA LYS A 61 -11.47 2.00 -2.79
C LYS A 61 -10.48 0.83 -2.72
N ARG A 62 -9.19 1.13 -2.52
CA ARG A 62 -8.12 0.13 -2.40
C ARG A 62 -8.31 -0.74 -1.15
N ALA A 63 -8.56 -0.08 -0.01
CA ALA A 63 -8.78 -0.77 1.25
C ALA A 63 -10.06 -1.61 1.23
N THR A 64 -11.15 -1.12 0.61
CA THR A 64 -12.40 -1.89 0.47
C THR A 64 -12.20 -3.13 -0.42
N SER A 65 -11.49 -3.00 -1.56
CA SER A 65 -11.15 -4.13 -2.43
C SER A 65 -10.45 -5.27 -1.68
N ILE A 66 -9.46 -4.92 -0.86
CA ILE A 66 -8.73 -5.91 -0.04
C ILE A 66 -9.63 -6.50 1.05
N ALA A 67 -10.44 -5.68 1.72
CA ALA A 67 -11.37 -6.14 2.75
C ALA A 67 -12.37 -7.17 2.20
N ASP A 68 -12.97 -6.88 1.04
CA ASP A 68 -13.92 -7.75 0.37
C ASP A 68 -13.27 -9.09 -0.05
N ARG A 69 -12.05 -9.05 -0.59
CA ARG A 69 -11.31 -10.27 -1.00
C ARG A 69 -10.79 -11.12 0.17
N LEU A 70 -10.75 -10.56 1.37
CA LEU A 70 -10.40 -11.27 2.61
C LEU A 70 -11.63 -11.68 3.42
N ASP A 71 -12.83 -11.21 3.05
CA ASP A 71 -14.06 -11.31 3.83
C ASP A 71 -13.90 -10.72 5.25
N ARG A 72 -13.40 -9.47 5.31
CA ARG A 72 -13.04 -8.79 6.57
C ARG A 72 -13.60 -7.38 6.65
N GLY A 73 -13.59 -6.83 7.87
CA GLY A 73 -14.08 -5.47 8.12
C GLY A 73 -13.22 -4.40 7.44
N PHE A 74 -13.86 -3.28 7.11
CA PHE A 74 -13.22 -2.08 6.59
C PHE A 74 -13.43 -0.90 7.55
N ALA A 75 -12.40 -0.07 7.70
CA ALA A 75 -12.48 1.22 8.38
C ALA A 75 -11.75 2.32 7.59
N LEU A 76 -12.11 3.57 7.86
CA LEU A 76 -11.62 4.73 7.13
C LEU A 76 -11.23 5.83 8.11
N ILE A 77 -10.06 6.43 7.90
CA ILE A 77 -9.69 7.68 8.57
C ILE A 77 -10.08 8.85 7.67
N HIS A 78 -10.95 9.71 8.17
CA HIS A 78 -11.26 10.98 7.54
C HIS A 78 -10.52 12.11 8.24
N LYS A 79 -9.80 12.92 7.48
CA LYS A 79 -9.10 14.10 7.99
C LYS A 79 -9.99 15.32 7.84
N GLU A 80 -10.62 15.75 8.93
CA GLU A 80 -11.34 17.01 8.96
C GLU A 80 -10.35 18.18 8.98
N ARG A 81 -10.33 18.98 7.91
CA ARG A 81 -9.59 20.24 7.87
C ARG A 81 -10.58 21.39 8.10
N PRO A 82 -10.65 21.99 9.30
CA PRO A 82 -11.57 23.11 9.53
C PRO A 82 -11.20 24.35 8.70
N ARG A 83 -9.90 24.56 8.40
CA ARG A 83 -9.37 25.61 7.51
C ARG A 83 -8.05 25.17 6.85
N PRO A 84 -7.65 25.77 5.72
CA PRO A 84 -6.27 25.64 5.22
C PRO A 84 -5.27 26.03 6.33
N ASN A 85 -4.21 25.24 6.52
CA ASN A 85 -3.14 25.42 7.52
C ASN A 85 -3.46 25.18 9.00
N VAL A 86 -4.66 24.71 9.37
CA VAL A 86 -4.93 24.24 10.74
C VAL A 86 -4.72 22.72 10.81
N VAL A 87 -4.08 22.24 11.89
CA VAL A 87 -3.89 20.80 12.14
C VAL A 87 -5.27 20.15 12.27
N GLY A 88 -5.67 19.42 11.24
CA GLY A 88 -6.97 18.76 11.18
C GLY A 88 -7.09 17.57 12.14
N ARG A 89 -8.30 17.33 12.65
CA ARG A 89 -8.64 16.16 13.48
C ARG A 89 -8.78 14.94 12.57
N MET A 90 -8.27 13.79 13.01
CA MET A 90 -8.51 12.51 12.35
C MET A 90 -9.72 11.83 13.01
N VAL A 91 -10.72 11.49 12.21
CA VAL A 91 -11.93 10.78 12.64
C VAL A 91 -11.88 9.37 12.05
N LEU A 92 -11.95 8.36 12.90
CA LEU A 92 -12.05 6.97 12.47
C LEU A 92 -13.52 6.60 12.27
N VAL A 93 -13.84 6.00 11.12
CA VAL A 93 -15.15 5.45 10.79
C VAL A 93 -14.99 3.94 10.58
N GLY A 94 -15.66 3.14 11.41
CA GLY A 94 -15.53 1.68 11.43
C GLY A 94 -15.05 1.16 12.79
N ASP A 95 -15.26 -0.13 13.05
CA ASP A 95 -14.88 -0.75 14.31
C ASP A 95 -13.53 -1.46 14.22
N VAL A 96 -12.59 -1.01 15.05
CA VAL A 96 -11.23 -1.55 15.16
C VAL A 96 -10.95 -2.15 16.53
N VAL A 97 -11.91 -2.14 17.46
CA VAL A 97 -11.67 -2.48 18.86
C VAL A 97 -11.27 -3.95 19.01
N GLY A 98 -10.13 -4.20 19.64
CA GLY A 98 -9.60 -5.55 19.87
C GLY A 98 -9.02 -6.24 18.63
N LYS A 99 -9.09 -5.61 17.45
CA LYS A 99 -8.68 -6.18 16.16
C LYS A 99 -7.24 -5.84 15.79
N VAL A 100 -6.67 -6.59 14.86
CA VAL A 100 -5.44 -6.23 14.15
C VAL A 100 -5.81 -5.31 12.99
N ALA A 101 -5.44 -4.04 13.09
CA ALA A 101 -5.73 -3.06 12.05
C ALA A 101 -4.59 -3.00 11.03
N ILE A 102 -4.93 -3.16 9.75
CA ILE A 102 -3.98 -3.11 8.64
C ILE A 102 -4.23 -1.83 7.85
N LEU A 103 -3.37 -0.83 8.04
CA LEU A 103 -3.35 0.39 7.23
C LEU A 103 -2.86 0.05 5.83
N VAL A 104 -3.62 0.38 4.79
CA VAL A 104 -3.21 0.15 3.39
C VAL A 104 -3.13 1.47 2.63
N ASP A 105 -1.98 1.71 1.99
CA ASP A 105 -1.77 2.87 1.11
C ASP A 105 -0.96 2.49 -0.14
N ASP A 106 -0.91 3.35 -1.17
CA ASP A 106 -0.06 3.09 -2.35
C ASP A 106 1.39 3.42 -2.06
N MET A 107 1.67 4.46 -1.28
CA MET A 107 3.03 4.89 -1.00
C MET A 107 3.20 5.47 0.39
N ALA A 108 4.41 5.32 0.95
CA ALA A 108 4.82 6.02 2.15
C ALA A 108 6.13 6.79 1.90
N ASP A 109 6.07 8.11 2.03
CA ASP A 109 7.22 9.00 1.85
C ASP A 109 7.87 9.39 3.18
N THR A 110 7.40 10.45 3.84
CA THR A 110 7.93 10.90 5.15
C THR A 110 7.33 10.17 6.35
N CYS A 111 6.35 9.27 6.13
CA CYS A 111 5.63 8.49 7.14
C CYS A 111 4.87 9.29 8.23
N GLY A 112 4.87 10.62 8.20
CA GLY A 112 4.19 11.43 9.22
C GLY A 112 2.66 11.23 9.25
N THR A 113 2.01 11.12 8.09
CA THR A 113 0.57 10.81 8.00
C THR A 113 0.29 9.38 8.48
N LEU A 114 1.11 8.42 8.03
CA LEU A 114 0.97 7.00 8.38
C LEU A 114 1.12 6.75 9.88
N ALA A 115 2.12 7.37 10.52
CA ALA A 115 2.32 7.25 11.97
C ALA A 115 1.17 7.87 12.77
N LYS A 116 0.60 9.00 12.32
CA LYS A 116 -0.57 9.61 12.94
C LYS A 116 -1.82 8.75 12.77
N ALA A 117 -2.04 8.21 11.56
CA ALA A 117 -3.11 7.26 11.30
C ALA A 117 -3.01 6.04 12.22
N ALA A 118 -1.81 5.48 12.38
CA ALA A 118 -1.58 4.36 13.28
C ALA A 118 -1.89 4.71 14.74
N ALA A 119 -1.47 5.89 15.21
CA ALA A 119 -1.79 6.37 16.55
C ALA A 119 -3.31 6.51 16.76
N THR A 120 -4.02 7.13 15.82
CA THR A 120 -5.48 7.28 15.88
C THR A 120 -6.17 5.91 15.96
N VAL A 121 -5.76 4.94 15.15
CA VAL A 121 -6.34 3.59 15.16
C VAL A 121 -6.05 2.87 16.48
N ARG A 122 -4.84 3.02 17.02
CA ARG A 122 -4.43 2.46 18.31
C ARG A 122 -5.22 3.07 19.48
N GLU A 123 -5.40 4.38 19.49
CA GLU A 123 -6.20 5.12 20.49
C GLU A 123 -7.68 4.72 20.47
N ASN A 124 -8.21 4.29 19.32
CA ASN A 124 -9.57 3.77 19.16
C ASN A 124 -9.68 2.27 19.50
N GLY A 125 -8.67 1.67 20.14
CA GLY A 125 -8.76 0.34 20.74
C GLY A 125 -8.28 -0.82 19.87
N ALA A 126 -7.62 -0.57 18.73
CA ALA A 126 -6.97 -1.64 17.97
C ALA A 126 -5.91 -2.36 18.80
N ARG A 127 -5.91 -3.69 18.76
CA ARG A 127 -4.96 -4.56 19.49
C ARG A 127 -3.56 -4.51 18.88
N GLU A 128 -3.46 -4.28 17.58
CA GLU A 128 -2.21 -4.12 16.86
C GLU A 128 -2.44 -3.28 15.62
N VAL A 129 -1.42 -2.54 15.17
CA VAL A 129 -1.48 -1.77 13.93
C VAL A 129 -0.29 -2.12 13.04
N ILE A 130 -0.60 -2.60 11.84
CA ILE A 130 0.34 -2.93 10.76
C ILE A 130 0.09 -1.94 9.62
N ALA A 131 1.14 -1.53 8.91
CA ALA A 131 1.00 -0.80 7.66
C ALA A 131 1.49 -1.64 6.50
N ILE A 132 0.76 -1.62 5.38
CA ILE A 132 1.17 -2.22 4.11
C ILE A 132 1.06 -1.14 3.04
N VAL A 133 2.17 -0.82 2.38
CA VAL A 133 2.19 0.12 1.27
C VAL A 133 2.90 -0.45 0.06
N THR A 134 2.46 -0.12 -1.16
CA THR A 134 3.17 -0.62 -2.33
C THR A 134 4.56 0.00 -2.43
N HIS A 135 4.66 1.34 -2.46
CA HIS A 135 5.89 2.07 -2.69
C HIS A 135 6.47 2.63 -1.38
N GLY A 136 7.48 1.97 -0.84
CA GLY A 136 8.25 2.45 0.31
C GLY A 136 9.29 3.49 -0.08
N ILE A 137 8.89 4.73 -0.36
CA ILE A 137 9.84 5.83 -0.64
C ILE A 137 10.69 6.12 0.59
N LEU A 138 10.06 6.21 1.77
CA LEU A 138 10.71 6.29 3.09
C LEU A 138 11.85 7.32 3.13
N SER A 139 11.55 8.58 2.77
CA SER A 139 12.53 9.65 2.67
C SER A 139 12.66 10.46 3.97
N GLY A 140 13.74 11.24 4.07
CA GLY A 140 13.98 12.10 5.23
C GLY A 140 13.99 11.33 6.55
N ASP A 141 13.20 11.78 7.52
CA ASP A 141 13.12 11.22 8.87
C ASP A 141 12.18 10.00 8.99
N ALA A 142 11.71 9.44 7.87
CA ALA A 142 10.72 8.37 7.85
C ALA A 142 11.11 7.18 8.74
N ILE A 143 12.38 6.76 8.73
CA ILE A 143 12.84 5.61 9.52
C ILE A 143 12.74 5.88 11.03
N ASN A 144 13.13 7.08 11.49
CA ASN A 144 13.01 7.44 12.89
C ASN A 144 11.54 7.56 13.31
N ILE A 145 10.69 8.14 12.46
CA ILE A 145 9.23 8.20 12.68
C ILE A 145 8.65 6.79 12.83
N LEU A 146 9.00 5.86 11.93
CA LEU A 146 8.52 4.48 11.99
C LEU A 146 8.98 3.74 13.24
N ASN A 147 10.26 3.86 13.60
CA ASN A 147 10.82 3.26 14.80
C ASN A 147 10.11 3.75 16.07
N ASN A 148 9.82 5.06 16.15
CA ASN A 148 9.14 5.68 17.29
C ASN A 148 7.61 5.58 17.25
N SER A 149 7.02 5.11 16.14
CA SER A 149 5.57 4.95 16.01
C SER A 149 5.03 3.72 16.75
N CYS A 150 3.71 3.66 16.92
CA CYS A 150 3.01 2.50 17.48
C CYS A 150 2.83 1.33 16.50
N LEU A 151 3.29 1.46 15.24
CA LEU A 151 3.26 0.35 14.28
C LEU A 151 4.08 -0.82 14.82
N SER A 152 3.52 -2.02 14.77
CA SER A 152 4.25 -3.26 15.02
C SER A 152 5.11 -3.63 13.81
N GLN A 153 4.57 -3.38 12.61
CA GLN A 153 5.21 -3.72 11.35
C GLN A 153 4.83 -2.73 10.24
N ILE A 154 5.78 -2.48 9.34
CA ILE A 154 5.53 -1.83 8.05
C ILE A 154 6.02 -2.75 6.93
N VAL A 155 5.12 -3.08 6.01
CA VAL A 155 5.36 -3.95 4.88
C VAL A 155 5.36 -3.09 3.62
N VAL A 156 6.41 -3.21 2.82
CA VAL A 156 6.54 -2.51 1.55
C VAL A 156 6.84 -3.48 0.43
N THR A 157 6.64 -3.11 -0.84
CA THR A 157 7.22 -3.90 -1.95
C THR A 157 8.65 -3.45 -2.25
N ASN A 158 9.39 -4.25 -3.02
CA ASN A 158 10.70 -3.88 -3.56
C ASN A 158 10.64 -3.02 -4.85
N THR A 159 9.53 -2.33 -5.13
CA THR A 159 9.43 -1.36 -6.25
C THR A 159 10.36 -0.16 -6.10
N VAL A 160 10.77 0.16 -4.86
CA VAL A 160 11.75 1.21 -4.55
C VAL A 160 12.92 0.57 -3.79
N PRO A 161 14.17 0.84 -4.17
CA PRO A 161 15.33 0.33 -3.45
C PRO A 161 15.39 0.88 -2.02
N LEU A 162 15.50 -0.02 -1.04
CA LEU A 162 15.47 0.34 0.38
C LEU A 162 16.86 0.63 0.95
N GLY A 163 17.94 0.22 0.29
CA GLY A 163 19.30 0.38 0.81
C GLY A 163 19.45 -0.19 2.22
N ASN A 164 20.05 0.58 3.14
CA ASN A 164 20.24 0.18 4.54
C ASN A 164 18.99 0.36 5.43
N LYS A 165 17.84 0.80 4.89
CA LYS A 165 16.62 1.06 5.69
C LYS A 165 16.12 -0.18 6.44
N GLY A 166 16.30 -1.38 5.88
CA GLY A 166 15.95 -2.64 6.55
C GLY A 166 16.82 -2.96 7.76
N GLU A 167 18.07 -2.49 7.77
CA GLU A 167 18.96 -2.65 8.92
C GLU A 167 18.57 -1.69 10.05
N LEU A 168 18.23 -0.45 9.67
CA LEU A 168 17.87 0.66 10.55
C LEU A 168 16.45 0.55 11.14
N CYS A 169 15.54 -0.15 10.46
CA CYS A 169 14.14 -0.32 10.90
C CYS A 169 13.79 -1.80 11.00
N LYS A 170 13.83 -2.36 12.22
CA LYS A 170 13.49 -3.79 12.45
C LYS A 170 12.01 -4.13 12.21
N LYS A 171 11.14 -3.12 12.13
CA LYS A 171 9.72 -3.24 11.79
C LYS A 171 9.48 -3.40 10.28
N LEU A 172 10.47 -3.12 9.44
CA LEU A 172 10.33 -3.17 7.99
C LEU A 172 10.32 -4.61 7.48
N ARG A 173 9.36 -4.93 6.62
CA ARG A 173 9.27 -6.17 5.84
C ARG A 173 9.10 -5.83 4.37
N VAL A 174 9.53 -6.75 3.51
CA VAL A 174 9.52 -6.55 2.07
C VAL A 174 8.77 -7.69 1.40
N ILE A 175 7.80 -7.35 0.55
CA ILE A 175 7.17 -8.25 -0.40
C ILE A 175 7.95 -8.13 -1.72
N ASP A 176 8.47 -9.25 -2.20
CA ASP A 176 9.08 -9.31 -3.52
C ASP A 176 7.99 -9.34 -4.61
N VAL A 177 8.03 -8.36 -5.52
CA VAL A 177 7.16 -8.29 -6.70
C VAL A 177 7.91 -8.59 -8.00
N SER A 178 9.17 -9.01 -7.92
CA SER A 178 9.98 -9.40 -9.08
C SER A 178 9.31 -10.50 -9.93
N PRO A 179 8.63 -11.53 -9.37
CA PRO A 179 7.94 -12.52 -10.19
C PRO A 179 6.77 -11.92 -10.98
N THR A 180 6.09 -10.92 -10.41
CA THR A 180 4.97 -10.24 -11.08
C THR A 180 5.46 -9.39 -12.25
N LEU A 181 6.55 -8.66 -12.05
CA LEU A 181 7.18 -7.86 -13.12
C LEU A 181 7.77 -8.75 -14.21
N ALA A 182 8.47 -9.81 -13.84
CA ALA A 182 9.06 -10.77 -14.80
C ALA A 182 7.98 -11.43 -15.66
N GLU A 183 6.88 -11.86 -15.05
CA GLU A 183 5.77 -12.50 -15.77
C GLU A 183 5.03 -11.50 -16.66
N ALA A 184 4.87 -10.24 -16.25
CA ALA A 184 4.31 -9.19 -17.10
C ALA A 184 5.18 -8.94 -18.35
N ILE A 185 6.50 -8.88 -18.18
CA ILE A 185 7.46 -8.74 -19.30
C ILE A 185 7.37 -9.96 -20.23
N ARG A 186 7.37 -11.19 -19.67
CA ARG A 186 7.27 -12.43 -20.45
C ARG A 186 5.99 -12.47 -21.28
N ARG A 187 4.85 -12.14 -20.67
CA ARG A 187 3.54 -12.12 -21.35
C ARG A 187 3.48 -11.05 -22.43
N THR A 188 3.97 -9.85 -22.13
CA THR A 188 4.07 -8.76 -23.11
C THR A 188 4.90 -9.18 -24.33
N HIS A 189 6.05 -9.82 -24.09
CA HIS A 189 6.92 -10.30 -25.16
C HIS A 189 6.25 -11.37 -26.03
N ASN A 190 5.48 -12.27 -25.43
CA ASN A 190 4.83 -13.38 -26.12
C ASN A 190 3.42 -13.06 -26.67
N GLY A 191 2.90 -11.84 -26.45
CA GLY A 191 1.51 -11.49 -26.81
C GLY A 191 0.44 -12.20 -25.97
N GLU A 192 0.80 -12.61 -24.75
CA GLU A 192 -0.11 -13.26 -23.80
C GLU A 192 -0.84 -12.23 -22.92
N SER A 193 -1.99 -12.62 -22.37
CA SER A 193 -2.79 -11.71 -21.53
C SER A 193 -2.11 -11.39 -20.20
N VAL A 194 -1.77 -10.12 -19.97
CA VAL A 194 -1.22 -9.58 -18.71
C VAL A 194 -2.29 -9.47 -17.61
N SER A 195 -3.58 -9.34 -17.98
CA SER A 195 -4.68 -9.15 -17.03
C SER A 195 -4.85 -10.30 -16.02
N PHE A 196 -4.30 -11.47 -16.33
CA PHE A 196 -4.23 -12.60 -15.40
C PHE A 196 -3.54 -12.23 -14.07
N LEU A 197 -2.51 -11.38 -14.14
CA LEU A 197 -1.69 -10.95 -13.00
C LEU A 197 -2.41 -9.98 -12.07
N PHE A 198 -3.51 -9.36 -12.50
CA PHE A 198 -4.28 -8.44 -11.65
C PHE A 198 -4.99 -9.16 -10.50
N ASN A 199 -5.23 -10.47 -10.66
CA ASN A 199 -5.93 -11.29 -9.67
C ASN A 199 -5.05 -12.38 -9.06
N HIS A 200 -3.90 -12.71 -9.67
CA HIS A 200 -3.04 -13.83 -9.27
C HIS A 200 -1.60 -13.36 -9.10
N ALA A 201 -1.03 -13.57 -7.92
CA ALA A 201 0.39 -13.38 -7.68
C ALA A 201 1.18 -14.60 -8.17
N PRO A 202 2.06 -14.47 -9.19
CA PRO A 202 2.96 -15.55 -9.55
C PRO A 202 3.89 -15.89 -8.37
N THR A 203 4.32 -17.15 -8.33
CA THR A 203 5.25 -17.71 -7.34
C THR A 203 6.66 -17.70 -7.87
#